data_AF-A0AAN7VXK2-F1
#
_entry.id   AF-A0AAN7VXK2-F1
#
_cell.length_a   1.000
_cell.length_b   1.000
_cell.length_c   1.000
_cell.angle_alpha   90.00
_cell.angle_beta   90.00
_cell.angle_gamma   90.00
#
_symmetry.space_group_name_H-M   'P 1'
#
loop_
_entity.id
_entity.type
_entity.pdbx_description
1 polymer ?
#
loop_
_entity_poly.entity_id
_entity_poly.type
_entity_poly.pdbx_seq_one_letter_code
_entity_poly.pdbx_strand_id
1 'polypeptide(L)'
;MKTFTISATLASLLISTTHASTLQQRDLGLNAGDIHDAVIKWHDDTEAVSAFLNSAADIVNQALNNGQDSIDITSIANTAFGRETDEPNQKHTIELNFCPHLDTIGCNPDQLGNGVIDGANATLITDGTFISVVNALQTLSSAPAGTSAQLAKAQLDLINNGNGQTGGRCQAVLPAIDLYFQQVNIGLIMQNGDRSLSGVHPVPPSACGSGGVPQPSVAVTL
;
A
#
# COMPACT_ATOMS: atom_id res chain seq x y z
N MET A 1 -65.44 6.43 -63.75
CA MET A 1 -64.51 6.57 -62.60
C MET A 1 -64.75 5.37 -61.70
N LYS A 2 -63.96 4.31 -61.88
CA LYS A 2 -62.74 3.94 -61.14
C LYS A 2 -63.03 3.32 -59.77
N THR A 3 -62.98 1.98 -59.80
CA THR A 3 -62.98 0.98 -58.74
C THR A 3 -61.93 1.29 -57.66
N PHE A 4 -62.29 1.11 -56.38
CA PHE A 4 -61.32 1.13 -55.28
C PHE A 4 -61.22 -0.25 -54.63
N THR A 5 -59.98 -0.72 -54.56
CA THR A 5 -59.54 -2.02 -54.07
C THR A 5 -59.50 -2.05 -52.54
N ILE A 6 -59.95 -3.16 -51.96
CA ILE A 6 -59.79 -3.48 -50.54
C ILE A 6 -58.44 -4.17 -50.38
N SER A 7 -57.53 -3.60 -49.60
CA SER A 7 -56.30 -4.27 -49.15
C SER A 7 -56.39 -4.56 -47.66
N ALA A 8 -56.35 -5.85 -47.34
CA ALA A 8 -56.20 -6.39 -46.00
C ALA A 8 -54.73 -6.46 -45.58
N THR A 9 -54.50 -6.80 -44.30
CA THR A 9 -53.24 -7.17 -43.63
C THR A 9 -52.29 -5.99 -43.29
N LEU A 10 -51.78 -5.84 -42.06
CA LEU A 10 -51.03 -6.82 -41.28
C LEU A 10 -51.18 -6.58 -39.76
N ALA A 11 -51.18 -7.69 -39.01
CA ALA A 11 -51.28 -7.74 -37.55
C ALA A 11 -50.05 -7.16 -36.84
N SER A 12 -50.31 -6.56 -35.68
CA SER A 12 -49.31 -6.19 -34.68
C SER A 12 -48.58 -7.42 -34.15
N LEU A 13 -47.25 -7.40 -34.19
CA LEU A 13 -46.41 -8.23 -33.34
C LEU A 13 -45.19 -7.41 -32.90
N LEU A 14 -45.34 -6.68 -31.80
CA LEU A 14 -44.23 -6.11 -31.04
C LEU A 14 -43.51 -7.27 -30.34
N ILE A 15 -42.54 -7.87 -31.02
CA ILE A 15 -41.56 -8.70 -30.33
C ILE A 15 -40.57 -7.72 -29.69
N SER A 16 -40.80 -7.37 -28.43
CA SER A 16 -39.76 -6.83 -27.57
C SER A 16 -38.74 -7.93 -27.35
N THR A 17 -37.73 -8.00 -28.22
CA THR A 17 -36.51 -8.73 -27.91
C THR A 17 -35.83 -7.96 -26.80
N THR A 18 -36.03 -8.43 -25.56
CA THR A 18 -35.05 -8.24 -24.49
C THR A 18 -33.75 -8.82 -25.02
N HIS A 19 -32.96 -7.97 -25.66
CA HIS A 19 -31.53 -8.22 -25.80
C HIS A 19 -31.05 -8.26 -24.36
N ALA A 20 -30.84 -9.48 -23.87
CA ALA A 20 -29.98 -9.69 -22.72
C ALA A 20 -28.72 -8.90 -23.04
N SER A 21 -28.57 -7.76 -22.37
CA SER A 21 -27.33 -7.03 -22.36
C SER A 21 -26.37 -8.00 -21.70
N THR A 22 -25.65 -8.77 -22.51
CA THR A 22 -24.33 -9.24 -22.12
C THR A 22 -23.60 -7.97 -21.76
N LEU A 23 -23.57 -7.68 -20.46
CA LEU A 23 -22.60 -6.80 -19.84
C LEU A 23 -21.27 -7.45 -20.18
N GLN A 24 -20.79 -7.15 -21.38
CA GLN A 24 -19.42 -7.32 -21.77
C GLN A 24 -18.71 -6.34 -20.86
N GLN A 25 -18.28 -6.87 -19.70
CA GLN A 25 -17.43 -6.22 -18.73
C GLN A 25 -16.34 -5.56 -19.55
N ARG A 26 -16.39 -4.22 -19.63
CA ARG A 26 -15.35 -3.48 -20.33
C ARG A 26 -14.06 -3.93 -19.68
N ASP A 27 -13.15 -4.47 -20.48
CA ASP A 27 -11.75 -4.50 -20.11
C ASP A 27 -11.37 -3.02 -19.93
N LEU A 28 -11.45 -2.52 -18.70
CA LEU A 28 -11.29 -1.11 -18.38
C LEU A 28 -9.83 -0.66 -18.52
N GLY A 29 -8.93 -1.57 -18.88
CA GLY A 29 -7.54 -1.22 -19.14
C GLY A 29 -6.92 -0.48 -17.96
N LEU A 30 -7.13 -1.00 -16.73
CA LEU A 30 -6.13 -0.76 -15.70
C LEU A 30 -4.81 -1.19 -16.33
N ASN A 31 -3.78 -0.36 -16.25
CA ASN A 31 -2.41 -0.80 -16.45
C ASN A 31 -2.03 -1.73 -15.30
N ALA A 32 -2.68 -2.89 -15.20
CA ALA A 32 -2.53 -3.88 -14.14
C ALA A 32 -1.06 -4.26 -13.95
N GLY A 33 -0.25 -4.23 -15.03
CA GLY A 33 1.21 -4.34 -14.95
C GLY A 33 1.87 -3.23 -14.12
N ASP A 34 1.54 -1.96 -14.33
CA ASP A 34 2.12 -0.84 -13.57
C ASP A 34 1.68 -0.85 -12.11
N ILE A 35 0.43 -1.22 -11.82
CA ILE A 35 -0.09 -1.37 -10.45
C ILE A 35 0.58 -2.54 -9.74
N HIS A 36 0.66 -3.69 -10.41
CA HIS A 36 1.35 -4.87 -9.90
C HIS A 36 2.82 -4.56 -9.61
N ASP A 37 3.53 -3.98 -10.57
CA ASP A 37 4.94 -3.64 -10.43
C ASP A 37 5.18 -2.61 -9.32
N ALA A 38 4.26 -1.66 -9.12
CA ALA A 38 4.32 -0.73 -8.00
C ALA A 38 4.16 -1.43 -6.65
N VAL A 39 3.22 -2.38 -6.52
CA VAL A 39 3.07 -3.17 -5.28
C VAL A 39 4.30 -4.01 -5.00
N ILE A 40 4.87 -4.67 -6.01
CA ILE A 40 6.10 -5.46 -5.84
C ILE A 40 7.28 -4.57 -5.43
N LYS A 41 7.47 -3.42 -6.08
CA LYS A 41 8.54 -2.47 -5.69
C LYS A 41 8.35 -1.98 -4.27
N TRP A 42 7.13 -1.63 -3.89
CA TRP A 42 6.85 -1.17 -2.53
C TRP A 42 7.12 -2.26 -1.49
N HIS A 43 6.74 -3.51 -1.79
CA HIS A 43 7.10 -4.65 -0.96
C HIS A 43 8.62 -4.75 -0.77
N ASP A 44 9.38 -4.71 -1.86
CA ASP A 44 10.85 -4.79 -1.83
C ASP A 44 11.49 -3.62 -1.05
N ASP A 45 10.93 -2.42 -1.18
CA ASP A 45 11.37 -1.25 -0.40
C ASP A 45 11.14 -1.48 1.11
N THR A 46 9.96 -1.99 1.49
CA THR A 46 9.67 -2.29 2.91
C THR A 46 10.59 -3.37 3.47
N GLU A 47 10.89 -4.40 2.67
CA GLU A 47 11.80 -5.47 3.07
C GLU A 47 13.22 -4.95 3.29
N ALA A 48 13.71 -4.08 2.40
CA ALA A 48 15.03 -3.48 2.52
C ALA A 48 15.17 -2.63 3.80
N VAL A 49 14.14 -1.85 4.16
CA VAL A 49 14.18 -1.08 5.41
C VAL A 49 14.11 -1.99 6.63
N SER A 50 13.29 -3.04 6.60
CA SER A 50 13.22 -4.03 7.68
C SER A 50 14.54 -4.79 7.89
N ALA A 51 15.23 -5.16 6.81
CA ALA A 51 16.54 -5.78 6.87
C ALA A 51 17.58 -4.84 7.50
N PHE A 52 17.55 -3.55 7.14
CA PHE A 52 18.36 -2.53 7.81
C PHE A 52 18.04 -2.46 9.31
N LEU A 53 16.77 -2.35 9.71
CA LEU A 53 16.39 -2.18 11.11
C LEU A 53 16.82 -3.37 11.99
N ASN A 54 16.78 -4.58 11.45
CA ASN A 54 17.29 -5.78 12.12
C ASN A 54 18.82 -5.71 12.32
N SER A 55 19.57 -5.50 11.23
CA SER A 55 21.04 -5.45 11.29
C SER A 55 21.57 -4.28 12.13
N ALA A 56 20.93 -3.12 12.04
CA ALA A 56 21.26 -1.93 12.81
C ALA A 56 21.07 -2.14 14.32
N ALA A 57 20.00 -2.83 14.73
CA ALA A 57 19.77 -3.17 16.12
C ALA A 57 20.88 -4.08 16.67
N ASP A 58 21.33 -5.07 15.90
CA ASP A 58 22.42 -5.96 16.29
C ASP A 58 23.74 -5.20 16.47
N ILE A 59 24.09 -4.32 15.52
CA ILE A 59 25.30 -3.48 15.59
C ILE A 59 25.28 -2.59 16.83
N VAL A 60 24.16 -1.90 17.07
CA VAL A 60 23.98 -1.01 18.22
C VAL A 60 24.09 -1.79 19.53
N ASN A 61 23.42 -2.92 19.64
CA ASN A 61 23.44 -3.75 20.85
C ASN A 61 24.86 -4.30 21.13
N GLN A 62 25.58 -4.72 20.09
CA GLN A 62 26.96 -5.17 20.23
C GLN A 62 27.87 -4.05 20.74
N ALA A 63 27.75 -2.84 20.18
CA ALA A 63 28.55 -1.69 20.60
C ALA A 63 28.29 -1.33 22.06
N LEU A 64 27.01 -1.25 22.46
CA LEU A 64 26.62 -0.98 23.85
C LEU A 64 27.15 -2.04 24.82
N ASN A 65 27.04 -3.33 24.48
CA ASN A 65 27.52 -4.42 25.33
C ASN A 65 29.05 -4.47 25.46
N ASN A 66 29.77 -3.99 24.45
CA ASN A 66 31.23 -3.93 24.45
C ASN A 66 31.78 -2.61 25.02
N GLY A 67 30.92 -1.69 25.48
CA GLY A 67 31.33 -0.36 25.97
C GLY A 67 31.86 0.56 24.87
N GLN A 68 31.46 0.33 23.62
CA GLN A 68 31.80 1.17 22.48
C GLN A 68 30.74 2.26 22.31
N ASP A 69 31.12 3.50 22.60
CA ASP A 69 30.19 4.63 22.56
C ASP A 69 29.85 5.12 21.15
N SER A 70 30.60 4.72 20.12
CA SER A 70 30.46 5.23 18.76
C SER A 70 30.41 4.12 17.72
N ILE A 71 29.46 4.18 16.78
CA ILE A 71 29.31 3.22 15.68
C ILE A 71 29.23 3.90 14.32
N ASP A 72 29.51 3.14 13.26
CA ASP A 72 29.19 3.55 11.90
C ASP A 72 27.96 2.79 11.41
N ILE A 73 26.82 3.48 11.45
CA ILE A 73 25.53 3.01 10.94
C ILE A 73 25.15 3.70 9.63
N THR A 74 25.97 4.65 9.18
CA THR A 74 25.60 5.65 8.17
C THR A 74 25.50 5.03 6.78
N SER A 75 26.44 4.16 6.45
CA SER A 75 26.52 3.47 5.16
C SER A 75 25.29 2.60 4.88
N ILE A 76 24.79 1.88 5.90
CA ILE A 76 23.61 1.03 5.79
C ILE A 76 22.29 1.82 5.94
N ALA A 77 22.28 2.91 6.71
CA ALA A 77 21.11 3.78 6.85
C ALA A 77 20.79 4.55 5.56
N ASN A 78 21.78 4.88 4.73
CA ASN A 78 21.57 5.58 3.46
C ASN A 78 20.68 4.79 2.48
N THR A 79 20.88 3.47 2.40
CA THR A 79 20.01 2.62 1.56
C THR A 79 18.60 2.59 2.11
N ALA A 80 18.42 2.37 3.41
CA ALA A 80 17.10 2.35 4.04
C ALA A 80 16.37 3.69 3.90
N PHE A 81 17.07 4.81 4.07
CA PHE A 81 16.52 6.14 3.86
C PHE A 81 16.03 6.33 2.42
N GLY A 82 16.85 5.96 1.42
CA GLY A 82 16.46 6.05 0.01
C GLY A 82 15.21 5.23 -0.31
N ARG A 83 15.10 4.02 0.26
CA ARG A 83 13.94 3.13 0.11
C ARG A 83 12.70 3.74 0.75
N GLU A 84 12.82 4.25 1.97
CA GLU A 84 11.70 4.91 2.65
C GLU A 84 11.18 6.12 1.89
N THR A 85 12.08 6.89 1.26
CA THR A 85 11.67 8.04 0.45
C THR A 85 11.03 7.66 -0.89
N ASP A 86 11.21 6.43 -1.38
CA ASP A 86 10.59 5.95 -2.62
C ASP A 86 9.22 5.30 -2.40
N GLU A 87 8.94 4.81 -1.19
CA GLU A 87 7.62 4.26 -0.82
C GLU A 87 6.43 5.19 -1.20
N PRO A 88 6.49 6.53 -1.00
CA PRO A 88 5.46 7.45 -1.49
C PRO A 88 5.30 7.50 -3.01
N ASN A 89 6.35 7.24 -3.79
CA ASN A 89 6.24 7.16 -5.25
C ASN A 89 5.44 5.92 -5.65
N GLN A 90 5.71 4.77 -5.03
CA GLN A 90 4.94 3.55 -5.28
C GLN A 90 3.47 3.71 -4.88
N LYS A 91 3.22 4.34 -3.72
CA LYS A 91 1.87 4.76 -3.30
C LYS A 91 1.19 5.63 -4.35
N HIS A 92 1.88 6.65 -4.84
CA HIS A 92 1.34 7.57 -5.84
C HIS A 92 1.04 6.87 -7.16
N THR A 93 1.91 5.96 -7.61
CA THR A 93 1.65 5.13 -8.80
C THR A 93 0.41 4.27 -8.60
N ILE A 94 0.23 3.64 -7.43
CA ILE A 94 -0.99 2.89 -7.13
C ILE A 94 -2.20 3.83 -7.20
N GLU A 95 -2.17 4.98 -6.53
CA GLU A 95 -3.30 5.91 -6.51
C GLU A 95 -3.65 6.46 -7.89
N LEU A 96 -2.67 6.85 -8.71
CA LEU A 96 -2.90 7.37 -10.07
C LEU A 96 -3.48 6.35 -11.04
N ASN A 97 -3.24 5.07 -10.82
CA ASN A 97 -3.59 4.02 -11.77
C ASN A 97 -4.76 3.18 -11.29
N PHE A 98 -4.97 3.13 -9.98
CA PHE A 98 -6.09 2.45 -9.36
C PHE A 98 -7.29 3.39 -9.17
N CYS A 99 -7.09 4.65 -8.76
CA CYS A 99 -8.20 5.55 -8.38
C CYS A 99 -8.94 6.22 -9.57
N PRO A 100 -8.29 6.73 -10.63
CA PRO A 100 -8.99 7.44 -11.72
C PRO A 100 -9.88 6.56 -12.61
N HIS A 101 -9.67 5.25 -12.60
CA HIS A 101 -10.45 4.30 -13.41
C HIS A 101 -11.72 3.80 -12.70
N LEU A 102 -11.93 4.20 -11.44
CA LEU A 102 -13.11 3.90 -10.64
C LEU A 102 -14.26 4.91 -10.86
N ASP A 103 -14.06 5.98 -11.64
CA ASP A 103 -15.07 7.04 -11.87
C ASP A 103 -16.37 6.58 -12.58
N THR A 104 -16.45 5.34 -13.09
CA THR A 104 -17.69 4.78 -13.65
C THR A 104 -18.48 3.88 -12.69
N ILE A 105 -17.91 3.54 -11.53
CA ILE A 105 -18.56 2.84 -10.40
C ILE A 105 -18.52 3.72 -9.13
N GLY A 106 -17.96 4.93 -9.27
CA GLY A 106 -17.47 5.77 -8.20
C GLY A 106 -16.18 5.19 -7.61
N CYS A 107 -15.26 6.06 -7.19
CA CYS A 107 -14.72 5.91 -5.83
C CYS A 107 -15.92 5.95 -4.87
N ASN A 108 -16.79 4.93 -4.92
CA ASN A 108 -17.90 4.82 -4.01
C ASN A 108 -17.31 4.18 -2.75
N PRO A 109 -17.18 4.94 -1.66
CA PRO A 109 -16.97 4.46 -0.30
C PRO A 109 -17.50 3.09 0.07
N ASP A 110 -18.61 2.71 -0.56
CA ASP A 110 -19.44 1.62 -0.13
C ASP A 110 -19.04 0.26 -0.74
N GLN A 111 -18.12 0.19 -1.72
CA GLN A 111 -17.72 -1.09 -2.36
C GLN A 111 -16.27 -1.52 -2.10
N LEU A 112 -15.35 -0.56 -1.93
CA LEU A 112 -14.02 -0.76 -1.39
C LEU A 112 -13.92 0.25 -0.25
N GLY A 113 -14.00 -0.21 1.01
CA GLY A 113 -14.33 0.63 2.17
C GLY A 113 -13.55 1.94 2.24
N ASN A 114 -14.19 3.07 1.89
CA ASN A 114 -13.52 4.40 1.85
C ASN A 114 -12.85 4.76 3.17
N GLY A 115 -13.41 4.35 4.30
CA GLY A 115 -12.84 4.71 5.60
C GLY A 115 -11.46 4.11 5.85
N VAL A 116 -11.10 3.03 5.13
CA VAL A 116 -9.89 2.26 5.38
C VAL A 116 -8.69 2.86 4.65
N ILE A 117 -8.82 3.21 3.36
CA ILE A 117 -7.75 3.88 2.60
C ILE A 117 -7.57 5.32 3.06
N ASP A 118 -8.65 6.05 3.40
CA ASP A 118 -8.53 7.40 3.94
C ASP A 118 -7.78 7.43 5.28
N GLY A 119 -8.03 6.45 6.15
CA GLY A 119 -7.28 6.27 7.40
C GLY A 119 -5.80 5.93 7.17
N ALA A 120 -5.50 5.01 6.24
CA ALA A 120 -4.13 4.69 5.85
C ALA A 120 -3.41 5.91 5.25
N ASN A 121 -4.10 6.69 4.42
CA ASN A 121 -3.62 7.96 3.87
C ASN A 121 -3.30 8.98 4.95
N ALA A 122 -4.19 9.14 5.94
CA ALA A 122 -3.96 10.03 7.07
C ALA A 122 -2.68 9.62 7.81
N THR A 123 -2.45 8.34 8.07
CA THR A 123 -1.23 7.86 8.73
C THR A 123 0.04 8.07 7.89
N LEU A 124 -0.02 7.83 6.57
CA LEU A 124 1.14 7.96 5.68
C LEU A 124 1.47 9.40 5.27
N ILE A 125 0.49 10.30 5.27
CA ILE A 125 0.66 11.68 4.77
C ILE A 125 0.46 12.74 5.87
N THR A 126 -0.53 12.57 6.73
CA THR A 126 -1.10 13.68 7.53
C THR A 126 -0.73 13.63 9.00
N ASP A 127 -0.65 12.44 9.60
CA ASP A 127 -0.40 12.26 11.04
C ASP A 127 1.09 12.42 11.42
N GLY A 128 1.96 12.75 10.45
CA GLY A 128 3.39 12.94 10.66
C GLY A 128 4.16 11.67 11.01
N THR A 129 3.50 10.52 11.12
CA THR A 129 4.08 9.21 11.47
C THR A 129 5.14 8.80 10.45
N PHE A 130 4.77 8.75 9.16
CA PHE A 130 5.71 8.39 8.10
C PHE A 130 6.86 9.39 7.98
N ILE A 131 6.54 10.69 8.04
CA ILE A 131 7.55 11.77 8.05
C ILE A 131 8.53 11.62 9.22
N SER A 132 8.05 11.22 10.41
CA SER A 132 8.90 11.00 11.58
C SER A 132 9.90 9.85 11.33
N VAL A 133 9.46 8.77 10.68
CA VAL A 133 10.33 7.66 10.29
C VAL A 133 11.39 8.11 9.29
N VAL A 134 10.98 8.82 8.24
CA VAL A 134 11.88 9.37 7.21
C VAL A 134 12.92 10.29 7.84
N ASN A 135 12.52 11.20 8.74
CA ASN A 135 13.42 12.13 9.42
C ASN A 135 14.43 11.42 10.35
N ALA A 136 13.99 10.37 11.05
CA ALA A 136 14.87 9.57 11.90
C ALA A 136 15.89 8.78 11.08
N LEU A 137 15.47 8.19 9.96
CA LEU A 137 16.38 7.55 8.99
C LEU A 137 17.36 8.56 8.40
N GLN A 138 16.91 9.76 8.03
CA GLN A 138 17.77 10.84 7.54
C GLN A 138 18.82 11.26 8.59
N THR A 139 18.42 11.29 9.86
CA THR A 139 19.34 11.59 10.96
C THR A 139 20.45 10.55 11.05
N LEU A 140 20.13 9.26 10.91
CA LEU A 140 21.13 8.18 10.90
C LEU A 140 21.98 8.19 9.63
N SER A 141 21.39 8.51 8.47
CA SER A 141 22.05 8.46 7.17
C SER A 141 23.03 9.62 6.94
N SER A 142 22.73 10.79 7.53
CA SER A 142 23.56 12.00 7.47
C SER A 142 24.50 12.17 8.67
N ALA A 143 24.44 11.27 9.65
CA ALA A 143 25.32 11.35 10.80
C ALA A 143 26.79 11.14 10.37
N PRO A 144 27.76 11.80 11.03
CA PRO A 144 29.16 11.53 10.81
C PRO A 144 29.53 10.13 11.32
N ALA A 145 30.62 9.58 10.78
CA ALA A 145 31.23 8.36 11.32
C ALA A 145 31.48 8.52 12.83
N GLY A 146 31.09 7.52 13.62
CA GLY A 146 31.17 7.58 15.08
C GLY A 146 29.91 8.15 15.75
N THR A 147 28.73 7.89 15.18
CA THR A 147 27.44 8.21 15.81
C THR A 147 27.35 7.51 17.16
N SER A 148 26.87 8.22 18.18
CA SER A 148 26.66 7.64 19.51
C SER A 148 25.81 6.38 19.42
N ALA A 149 26.24 5.28 20.05
CA ALA A 149 25.47 4.04 20.08
C ALA A 149 24.09 4.24 20.77
N GLN A 150 24.04 5.08 21.81
CA GLN A 150 22.79 5.46 22.48
C GLN A 150 21.91 6.33 21.60
N LEU A 151 22.48 7.28 20.85
CA LEU A 151 21.71 8.07 19.88
C LEU A 151 21.14 7.17 18.78
N ALA A 152 21.97 6.29 18.22
CA ALA A 152 21.54 5.33 17.20
C ALA A 152 20.41 4.44 17.72
N LYS A 153 20.54 3.93 18.95
CA LYS A 153 19.47 3.20 19.63
C LYS A 153 18.17 4.02 19.71
N ALA A 154 18.25 5.27 20.17
CA ALA A 154 17.09 6.13 20.32
C ALA A 154 16.39 6.39 18.97
N GLN A 155 17.15 6.56 17.88
CA GLN A 155 16.56 6.72 16.54
C GLN A 155 15.93 5.42 16.03
N LEU A 156 16.57 4.26 16.21
CA LEU A 156 15.98 2.97 15.83
C LEU A 156 14.69 2.67 16.61
N ASP A 157 14.67 2.99 17.91
CA ASP A 157 13.46 2.86 18.73
C ASP A 157 12.35 3.80 18.24
N LEU A 158 12.69 5.04 17.88
CA LEU A 158 11.76 6.01 17.28
C LEU A 158 11.22 5.53 15.92
N ILE A 159 12.07 4.97 15.06
CA ILE A 159 11.65 4.43 13.76
C ILE A 159 10.66 3.28 13.96
N ASN A 160 10.96 2.33 14.84
CA ASN A 160 10.11 1.15 15.03
C ASN A 160 8.80 1.49 15.78
N ASN A 161 8.90 2.27 16.86
CA ASN A 161 7.81 2.44 17.82
C ASN A 161 7.16 3.82 17.78
N GLY A 162 7.83 4.81 17.20
CA GLY A 162 7.38 6.20 17.22
C GLY A 162 7.70 6.90 18.53
N ASN A 163 7.01 8.00 18.78
CA ASN A 163 7.02 8.72 20.04
C ASN A 163 5.58 8.77 20.59
N GLY A 164 5.37 9.21 21.84
CA GLY A 164 4.03 9.21 22.44
C GLY A 164 2.94 10.04 21.72
N GLN A 165 3.25 10.66 20.58
CA GLN A 165 2.36 11.48 19.75
C GLN A 165 2.23 10.93 18.32
N THR A 166 3.27 10.33 17.75
CA THR A 166 3.28 9.75 16.40
C THR A 166 3.68 8.28 16.46
N GLY A 167 2.94 7.41 15.78
CA GLY A 167 3.31 6.00 15.68
C GLY A 167 4.62 5.79 14.94
N GLY A 168 5.23 4.61 15.11
CA GLY A 168 6.39 4.18 14.32
C GLY A 168 5.99 3.24 13.19
N ARG A 169 7.00 2.62 12.56
CA ARG A 169 6.77 1.64 11.50
C ARG A 169 5.87 0.49 11.91
N CYS A 170 6.13 -0.10 13.08
CA CYS A 170 5.47 -1.32 13.51
C CYS A 170 3.96 -1.15 13.72
N GLN A 171 3.56 -0.02 14.34
CA GLN A 171 2.18 0.17 14.80
C GLN A 171 1.32 1.01 13.85
N ALA A 172 1.94 1.72 12.90
CA ALA A 172 1.22 2.69 12.08
C ALA A 172 1.58 2.58 10.59
N VAL A 173 2.86 2.72 10.21
CA VAL A 173 3.24 2.74 8.78
C VAL A 173 2.99 1.39 8.10
N LEU A 174 3.51 0.28 8.63
CA LEU A 174 3.39 -1.03 7.99
C LEU A 174 1.92 -1.49 7.91
N PRO A 175 1.08 -1.35 8.95
CA PRO A 175 -0.35 -1.61 8.82
C PRO A 175 -1.04 -0.75 7.74
N ALA A 176 -0.67 0.53 7.61
CA ALA A 176 -1.24 1.40 6.59
C ALA A 176 -0.85 0.95 5.17
N ILE A 177 0.40 0.56 4.94
CA ILE A 177 0.87 0.00 3.66
C ILE A 177 0.16 -1.33 3.36
N ASP A 178 0.00 -2.18 4.37
CA ASP A 178 -0.67 -3.47 4.23
C ASP A 178 -2.12 -3.33 3.75
N LEU A 179 -2.83 -2.31 4.24
CA LEU A 179 -4.17 -1.98 3.76
C LEU A 179 -4.18 -1.65 2.27
N TYR A 180 -3.19 -0.92 1.75
CA TYR A 180 -3.07 -0.66 0.31
C TYR A 180 -2.89 -1.95 -0.49
N PHE A 181 -1.99 -2.84 -0.07
CA PHE A 181 -1.77 -4.12 -0.76
C PHE A 181 -3.05 -4.96 -0.81
N GLN A 182 -3.79 -5.03 0.31
CA GLN A 182 -5.06 -5.74 0.37
C GLN A 182 -6.11 -5.15 -0.56
N GLN A 183 -6.30 -3.82 -0.56
CA GLN A 183 -7.31 -3.18 -1.40
C GLN A 183 -6.99 -3.30 -2.90
N VAL A 184 -5.71 -3.15 -3.26
CA VAL A 184 -5.27 -3.34 -4.66
C VAL A 184 -5.53 -4.77 -5.11
N ASN A 185 -5.18 -5.77 -4.29
CA ASN A 185 -5.44 -7.17 -4.61
C ASN A 185 -6.94 -7.46 -4.79
N ILE A 186 -7.82 -6.93 -3.92
CA ILE A 186 -9.28 -7.07 -4.09
C ILE A 186 -9.73 -6.45 -5.42
N GLY A 187 -9.26 -5.25 -5.74
CA GLY A 187 -9.61 -4.56 -6.98
C GLY A 187 -9.16 -5.31 -8.23
N LEU A 188 -7.95 -5.85 -8.26
CA LEU A 188 -7.46 -6.69 -9.37
C LEU A 188 -8.33 -7.95 -9.52
N ILE A 189 -8.59 -8.68 -8.43
CA ILE A 189 -9.46 -9.88 -8.46
C ILE A 189 -10.85 -9.55 -9.02
N MET A 190 -11.47 -8.45 -8.58
CA MET A 190 -12.82 -8.07 -9.03
C MET A 190 -12.86 -7.67 -10.50
N GLN A 191 -11.79 -7.05 -11.01
CA GLN A 191 -11.77 -6.51 -12.36
C GLN A 191 -11.39 -7.53 -13.44
N ASN A 192 -10.37 -8.36 -13.20
CA ASN A 192 -9.85 -9.29 -14.20
C ASN A 192 -9.58 -10.70 -13.65
N GLY A 193 -9.91 -10.98 -12.39
CA GLY A 193 -9.66 -12.28 -11.75
C GLY A 193 -8.20 -12.54 -11.39
N ASP A 194 -7.33 -11.53 -11.50
CA ASP A 194 -5.91 -11.66 -11.17
C ASP A 194 -5.71 -11.80 -9.65
N ARG A 195 -4.97 -12.84 -9.26
CA ARG A 195 -4.64 -13.19 -7.87
C ARG A 195 -3.13 -13.15 -7.62
N SER A 196 -2.35 -12.61 -8.56
CA SER A 196 -0.88 -12.53 -8.50
C SER A 196 -0.34 -11.88 -7.21
N LEU A 197 -1.09 -10.93 -6.64
CA LEU A 197 -0.74 -10.23 -5.39
C LEU A 197 -1.34 -10.86 -4.13
N SER A 198 -1.98 -12.03 -4.22
CA SER A 198 -2.57 -12.68 -3.05
C SER A 198 -1.49 -13.12 -2.07
N GLY A 199 -1.52 -12.54 -0.86
CA GLY A 199 -0.55 -12.82 0.21
C GLY A 199 0.67 -11.89 0.20
N VAL A 200 0.70 -10.86 -0.65
CA VAL A 200 1.71 -9.80 -0.56
C VAL A 200 1.37 -8.89 0.61
N HIS A 201 2.30 -8.78 1.56
CA HIS A 201 2.20 -7.99 2.79
C HIS A 201 3.55 -7.33 3.05
N PRO A 202 3.60 -6.11 3.62
CA PRO A 202 4.87 -5.50 3.97
C PRO A 202 5.57 -6.32 5.05
N VAL A 203 6.89 -6.48 4.92
CA VAL A 203 7.68 -7.32 5.83
C VAL A 203 8.05 -6.50 7.06
N PRO A 204 7.64 -6.88 8.30
CA PRO A 204 8.04 -6.15 9.49
C PRO A 204 9.46 -6.52 9.97
N PRO A 205 10.21 -5.58 10.58
CA PRO A 205 11.44 -5.94 11.28
C PRO A 205 11.13 -6.81 12.51
N SER A 206 12.09 -7.63 12.92
CA SER A 206 12.00 -8.51 14.09
C SER A 206 11.67 -7.76 15.39
N ALA A 207 12.09 -6.50 15.49
CA ALA A 207 11.84 -5.61 16.61
C ALA A 207 10.35 -5.27 16.81
N CYS A 208 9.48 -5.46 15.79
CA CYS A 208 8.04 -5.23 15.95
C CYS A 208 7.34 -6.25 16.86
N GLY A 209 8.02 -7.36 17.22
CA GLY A 209 7.43 -8.46 17.98
C GLY A 209 6.33 -9.21 17.22
N SER A 210 6.03 -10.43 17.64
CA SER A 210 5.00 -11.29 17.02
C SER A 210 3.55 -10.88 17.32
N GLY A 211 3.31 -9.68 17.87
CA GLY A 211 1.99 -9.25 18.35
C GLY A 211 1.51 -7.89 17.83
N GLY A 212 2.13 -7.33 16.79
CA GLY A 212 1.99 -5.90 16.48
C GLY A 212 1.40 -5.51 15.14
N VAL A 213 1.29 -6.40 14.15
CA VAL A 213 0.48 -6.11 12.96
C VAL A 213 -0.88 -6.76 13.19
N PRO A 214 -1.94 -6.01 13.52
CA PRO A 214 -3.27 -6.57 13.40
C PRO A 214 -3.42 -6.93 11.92
N GLN A 215 -3.39 -8.21 11.58
CA GLN A 215 -3.96 -8.62 10.30
C GLN A 215 -5.42 -8.15 10.33
N PRO A 216 -5.83 -7.24 9.45
CA PRO A 216 -7.25 -6.98 9.27
C PRO A 216 -7.85 -8.33 8.89
N SER A 217 -8.65 -8.90 9.78
CA SER A 217 -9.41 -10.11 9.51
C SER A 217 -10.53 -9.74 8.54
N VAL A 218 -10.19 -9.45 7.29
CA VAL A 218 -11.17 -9.39 6.23
C VAL A 218 -11.47 -10.84 5.88
N ALA A 219 -12.48 -11.40 6.54
CA ALA A 219 -13.12 -12.62 6.08
C ALA A 219 -13.70 -12.34 4.69
N VAL A 220 -12.93 -12.63 3.65
CA VAL A 220 -13.44 -12.68 2.28
C VAL A 220 -14.39 -13.87 2.22
N THR A 221 -15.66 -13.59 2.44
CA THR A 221 -16.72 -14.56 2.14
C THR A 221 -16.96 -14.43 0.64
N LEU A 222 -16.44 -15.40 -0.12
CA LEU A 222 -16.74 -15.58 -1.55
C LEU A 222 -18.19 -16.00 -1.75
#